data_AF-A0A7C4C5K6-F1
#
_entry.id   AF-A0A7C4C5K6-F1
#
_cell.length_a   1.000
_cell.length_b   1.000
_cell.length_c   1.000
_cell.angle_alpha   90.00
_cell.angle_beta   90.00
_cell.angle_gamma   90.00
#
_symmetry.space_group_name_H-M   'P 1'
#
loop_
_entity.id
_entity.type
_entity.pdbx_description
1 polymer ?
#
loop_
_entity_poly.entity_id
_entity_poly.type
_entity_poly.pdbx_seq_one_letter_code
_entity_poly.pdbx_strand_id
1 'polypeptide(L)'
;MLSILKSKHKTVRIARIAIFTSLAVIGSFIKIPSPTGTVALDSLPGYFSILAFGYIEGVVIAALGHIATSMNAGFPLGFLHILIALFMMGATSLLKLSYDYLPKGLVIGTIIAATFNGLGGFLFSPFFGLGLAVALTPSLMVASYVNVILASIIFQSIKRRLGNV
;
A
#
# COMPACT_ATOMS: atom_id res chain seq x y z
N MET A 1 -9.78 -11.13 19.18
CA MET A 1 -9.43 -9.78 19.70
C MET A 1 -9.44 -8.66 18.65
N LEU A 2 -9.28 -8.89 17.33
CA LEU A 2 -9.58 -7.90 16.27
C LEU A 2 -11.03 -7.99 15.72
N SER A 3 -11.88 -8.79 16.37
CA SER A 3 -13.28 -9.03 15.97
C SER A 3 -14.09 -7.74 15.87
N ILE A 4 -13.81 -6.78 16.75
CA ILE A 4 -14.53 -5.49 16.84
C ILE A 4 -14.31 -4.64 15.58
N LEU A 5 -13.15 -4.78 14.91
CA LEU A 5 -12.89 -4.08 13.67
C LEU A 5 -13.51 -4.80 12.46
N LYS A 6 -13.97 -6.04 12.54
CA LYS A 6 -14.64 -6.70 11.41
C LYS A 6 -16.15 -6.49 11.47
N SER A 7 -16.64 -5.49 10.74
CA SER A 7 -18.08 -5.34 10.53
C SER A 7 -18.56 -6.30 9.45
N LYS A 8 -19.65 -7.05 9.72
CA LYS A 8 -20.36 -7.83 8.70
C LYS A 8 -21.27 -6.97 7.83
N HIS A 9 -21.54 -5.71 8.24
CA HIS A 9 -22.42 -4.81 7.50
C HIS A 9 -21.72 -4.20 6.29
N LYS A 10 -22.29 -4.42 5.10
CA LYS A 10 -21.76 -3.94 3.82
C LYS A 10 -21.56 -2.42 3.80
N THR A 11 -22.46 -1.66 4.40
CA THR A 11 -22.38 -0.19 4.50
C THR A 11 -21.17 0.30 5.27
N VAL A 12 -20.84 -0.32 6.41
CA VAL A 12 -19.65 0.05 7.20
C VAL A 12 -18.36 -0.25 6.42
N ARG A 13 -18.32 -1.36 5.69
CA ARG A 13 -17.18 -1.69 4.82
C ARG A 13 -16.98 -0.65 3.73
N ILE A 14 -18.04 -0.28 3.02
CA ILE A 14 -17.98 0.74 1.96
C ILE A 14 -17.53 2.09 2.55
N ALA A 15 -18.07 2.49 3.70
CA ALA A 15 -17.67 3.73 4.37
C ALA A 15 -16.18 3.75 4.74
N ARG A 16 -15.63 2.63 5.23
CA ARG A 16 -14.19 2.52 5.49
C ARG A 16 -13.36 2.64 4.22
N ILE A 17 -13.73 1.91 3.17
CA ILE A 17 -13.03 2.00 1.89
C ILE A 17 -13.02 3.47 1.42
N ALA A 18 -14.16 4.15 1.44
CA ALA A 18 -14.26 5.56 1.04
C ALA A 18 -13.36 6.49 1.87
N ILE A 19 -13.38 6.37 3.21
CA ILE A 19 -12.57 7.21 4.10
C ILE A 19 -11.08 6.96 3.90
N PHE A 20 -10.65 5.70 3.88
CA PHE A 20 -9.23 5.37 3.76
C PHE A 20 -8.71 5.57 2.34
N THR A 21 -9.52 5.43 1.30
CA THR A 21 -9.18 5.88 -0.05
C THR A 21 -9.02 7.40 -0.09
N SER A 22 -9.86 8.16 0.60
CA SER A 22 -9.68 9.62 0.71
C SER A 22 -8.36 9.98 1.40
N LEU A 23 -7.98 9.24 2.44
CA LEU A 23 -6.66 9.38 3.07
C LEU A 23 -5.52 9.01 2.11
N ALA A 24 -5.71 8.00 1.25
CA ALA A 24 -4.73 7.62 0.23
C ALA A 24 -4.56 8.71 -0.82
N VAL A 25 -5.66 9.35 -1.25
CA VAL A 25 -5.63 10.52 -2.12
C VAL A 25 -4.87 11.66 -1.45
N ILE A 26 -5.10 11.95 -0.16
CA ILE A 26 -4.31 12.97 0.56
C ILE A 26 -2.82 12.57 0.61
N GLY A 27 -2.52 11.32 0.92
CA GLY A 27 -1.16 10.77 0.93
C GLY A 27 -0.47 10.84 -0.43
N SER A 28 -1.22 10.79 -1.53
CA SER A 28 -0.69 10.90 -2.89
C SER A 28 -0.04 12.25 -3.21
N PHE A 29 -0.40 13.31 -2.47
CA PHE A 29 0.22 14.63 -2.59
C PHE A 29 1.54 14.72 -1.80
N ILE A 30 1.78 13.80 -0.87
CA ILE A 30 3.06 13.70 -0.15
C ILE A 30 4.01 12.87 -1.02
N LYS A 31 4.66 13.56 -1.96
CA LYS A 31 5.52 12.94 -2.97
C LYS A 31 6.89 12.57 -2.42
N ILE A 32 7.41 11.45 -2.90
CA ILE A 32 8.82 11.09 -2.77
C ILE A 32 9.45 11.34 -4.15
N PRO A 33 10.55 12.10 -4.26
CA PRO A 33 11.14 12.47 -5.54
C PRO A 33 11.38 11.26 -6.43
N SER A 34 10.81 11.27 -7.64
CA SER A 34 10.96 10.21 -8.62
C SER A 34 10.82 10.76 -10.04
N PRO A 35 11.41 10.10 -11.06
CA PRO A 35 11.32 10.52 -12.46
C PRO A 35 9.89 10.66 -13.00
N THR A 36 8.94 9.89 -12.46
CA THR A 36 7.54 9.90 -12.90
C THR A 36 6.65 10.82 -12.07
N GLY A 37 7.10 11.25 -10.88
CA GLY A 37 6.24 11.97 -9.92
C GLY A 37 5.07 11.14 -9.36
N THR A 38 5.03 9.83 -9.63
CA THR A 38 3.96 8.91 -9.17
C THR A 38 4.27 8.16 -7.89
N VAL A 39 5.40 8.45 -7.26
CA VAL A 39 5.83 7.81 -6.02
C VAL A 39 5.44 8.69 -4.83
N ALA A 40 4.63 8.16 -3.90
CA ALA A 40 4.02 8.93 -2.82
C ALA A 40 3.68 8.08 -1.58
N LEU A 41 2.94 8.65 -0.62
CA LEU A 41 2.41 7.97 0.58
C LEU A 41 0.98 7.43 0.41
N ASP A 42 0.63 7.06 -0.81
CA ASP A 42 -0.71 6.63 -1.22
C ASP A 42 -1.06 5.19 -0.80
N SER A 43 -0.07 4.33 -0.61
CA SER A 43 -0.27 2.93 -0.23
C SER A 43 -0.36 2.70 1.28
N LEU A 44 0.08 3.65 2.10
CA LEU A 44 0.03 3.58 3.57
C LEU A 44 -1.39 3.27 4.07
N PRO A 45 -2.46 3.96 3.63
CA PRO A 45 -3.81 3.63 4.07
C PRO A 45 -4.27 2.23 3.66
N GLY A 46 -3.80 1.73 2.51
CA GLY A 46 -4.05 0.37 2.04
C GLY A 46 -3.37 -0.69 2.91
N TYR A 47 -2.07 -0.53 3.18
CA TYR A 47 -1.31 -1.40 4.08
C TYR A 47 -1.85 -1.37 5.51
N PHE A 48 -2.29 -0.22 6.02
CA PHE A 48 -2.93 -0.14 7.32
C PHE A 48 -4.26 -0.89 7.32
N SER A 49 -5.10 -0.64 6.32
CA SER A 49 -6.45 -1.20 6.23
C SER A 49 -6.45 -2.71 6.05
N ILE A 50 -5.44 -3.28 5.38
CA ILE A 50 -5.35 -4.73 5.23
C ILE A 50 -5.11 -5.43 6.57
N LEU A 51 -4.26 -4.83 7.42
CA LEU A 51 -3.96 -5.31 8.76
C LEU A 51 -5.16 -5.12 9.70
N ALA A 52 -5.81 -3.96 9.63
CA ALA A 52 -6.88 -3.56 10.54
C ALA A 52 -8.24 -4.19 10.23
N PHE A 53 -8.64 -4.25 8.95
CA PHE A 53 -10.01 -4.59 8.54
C PHE A 53 -10.09 -5.88 7.73
N GLY A 54 -9.09 -6.15 6.89
CA GLY A 54 -9.00 -7.39 6.11
C GLY A 54 -8.59 -7.17 4.65
N TYR A 55 -8.49 -8.28 3.92
CA TYR A 55 -7.96 -8.32 2.56
C TYR A 55 -8.67 -7.35 1.61
N ILE A 56 -10.00 -7.42 1.53
CA ILE A 56 -10.80 -6.65 0.55
C ILE A 56 -10.59 -5.14 0.76
N GLU A 57 -10.73 -4.68 1.99
CA GLU A 57 -10.56 -3.27 2.33
C GLU A 57 -9.15 -2.80 1.92
N GLY A 58 -8.11 -3.51 2.35
CA GLY A 58 -6.73 -3.12 2.10
C GLY A 58 -6.33 -3.07 0.63
N VAL A 59 -6.65 -4.12 -0.14
CA VAL A 59 -6.25 -4.19 -1.56
C VAL A 59 -6.98 -3.15 -2.41
N VAL A 60 -8.27 -2.92 -2.14
CA VAL A 60 -9.04 -1.90 -2.88
C VAL A 60 -8.51 -0.50 -2.58
N ILE A 61 -8.23 -0.20 -1.31
CA ILE A 61 -7.68 1.10 -0.92
C ILE A 61 -6.30 1.31 -1.55
N ALA A 62 -5.41 0.31 -1.53
CA ALA A 62 -4.09 0.40 -2.14
C ALA A 62 -4.16 0.66 -3.65
N ALA A 63 -5.03 -0.07 -4.37
CA ALA A 63 -5.22 0.11 -5.80
C ALA A 63 -5.76 1.51 -6.13
N LEU A 64 -6.82 1.95 -5.43
CA LEU A 64 -7.42 3.26 -5.66
C LEU A 64 -6.47 4.40 -5.30
N GLY A 65 -5.67 4.25 -4.24
CA GLY A 65 -4.60 5.19 -3.87
C GLY A 65 -3.61 5.37 -5.00
N HIS A 66 -3.11 4.28 -5.59
CA HIS A 66 -2.16 4.32 -6.70
C HIS A 66 -2.73 4.99 -7.96
N ILE A 67 -3.99 4.68 -8.30
CA ILE A 67 -4.68 5.33 -9.41
C ILE A 67 -4.84 6.83 -9.16
N ALA A 68 -5.17 7.24 -7.94
CA ALA A 68 -5.24 8.66 -7.60
C ALA A 68 -3.87 9.36 -7.72
N THR A 69 -2.79 8.74 -7.24
CA THR A 69 -1.43 9.30 -7.33
C THR A 69 -0.96 9.46 -8.76
N SER A 70 -1.26 8.48 -9.61
CA SER A 70 -0.92 8.51 -11.03
C SER A 70 -1.74 9.55 -11.78
N MET A 71 -3.04 9.67 -11.47
CA MET A 71 -3.89 10.74 -11.99
C MET A 71 -3.36 12.13 -11.61
N ASN A 72 -2.97 12.33 -10.35
CA ASN A 72 -2.42 13.60 -9.85
C ASN A 72 -1.08 13.97 -10.51
N ALA A 73 -0.37 13.01 -11.10
CA ALA A 73 0.86 13.22 -11.87
C ALA A 73 0.64 13.26 -13.39
N GLY A 74 -0.61 13.21 -13.86
CA GLY A 74 -0.95 13.24 -15.30
C GLY A 74 -0.80 11.90 -16.02
N PHE A 75 -0.85 10.77 -15.31
CA PHE A 75 -0.71 9.41 -15.85
C PHE A 75 0.53 9.21 -16.77
N PRO A 76 1.76 9.44 -16.28
CA PRO A 76 2.98 9.44 -17.11
C PRO A 76 3.29 8.10 -17.81
N LEU A 77 2.82 6.98 -17.26
CA LEU A 77 2.91 5.62 -17.82
C LEU A 77 1.59 5.12 -18.44
N GLY A 78 0.58 6.00 -18.58
CA GLY A 78 -0.73 5.66 -19.14
C GLY A 78 -1.42 4.50 -18.41
N PHE A 79 -1.91 3.54 -19.19
CA PHE A 79 -2.66 2.37 -18.71
C PHE A 79 -1.85 1.42 -17.81
N LEU A 80 -0.52 1.50 -17.83
CA LEU A 80 0.33 0.64 -16.98
C LEU A 80 0.03 0.82 -15.48
N HIS A 81 -0.50 1.96 -15.06
CA HIS A 81 -0.90 2.18 -13.67
C HIS A 81 -2.01 1.23 -13.19
N ILE A 82 -2.83 0.68 -14.09
CA ILE A 82 -3.82 -0.33 -13.72
C ILE A 82 -3.11 -1.64 -13.38
N LEU A 83 -2.10 -2.04 -14.17
CA LEU A 83 -1.30 -3.23 -13.89
C LEU A 83 -0.46 -3.05 -12.61
N ILE A 84 0.10 -1.86 -12.39
CA ILE A 84 0.85 -1.54 -11.18
C ILE A 84 -0.09 -1.51 -9.96
N ALA A 85 -1.32 -1.00 -10.09
CA ALA A 85 -2.31 -1.07 -9.02
C ALA A 85 -2.63 -2.52 -8.62
N LEU A 86 -2.82 -3.42 -9.60
CA LEU A 86 -3.00 -4.85 -9.35
C LEU A 86 -1.76 -5.48 -8.67
N PHE A 87 -0.56 -5.09 -9.10
CA PHE A 87 0.68 -5.53 -8.46
C PHE A 87 0.76 -5.05 -6.99
N MET A 88 0.36 -3.81 -6.71
CA MET A 88 0.30 -3.27 -5.35
C MET A 88 -0.75 -3.96 -4.47
N MET A 89 -1.87 -4.42 -5.06
CA MET A 89 -2.81 -5.32 -4.35
C MET A 89 -2.11 -6.60 -3.90
N GLY A 90 -1.27 -7.18 -4.75
CA GLY A 90 -0.42 -8.33 -4.42
C GLY A 90 0.53 -8.02 -3.26
N ALA A 91 1.28 -6.92 -3.35
CA ALA A 91 2.20 -6.52 -2.29
C ALA A 91 1.50 -6.28 -0.94
N THR A 92 0.32 -5.65 -0.98
CA THR A 92 -0.52 -5.42 0.21
C THR A 92 -0.97 -6.75 0.79
N SER A 93 -1.38 -7.70 -0.06
CA SER A 93 -1.77 -9.05 0.37
C SER A 93 -0.61 -9.83 1.00
N LEU A 94 0.63 -9.68 0.51
CA LEU A 94 1.81 -10.32 1.10
C LEU A 94 2.07 -9.87 2.54
N LEU A 95 1.84 -8.59 2.86
CA LEU A 95 1.91 -8.09 4.23
C LEU A 95 0.93 -8.84 5.13
N LYS A 96 -0.33 -8.96 4.69
CA LYS A 96 -1.38 -9.62 5.46
C LYS A 96 -1.14 -11.11 5.61
N LEU A 97 -0.75 -11.79 4.54
CA LEU A 97 -0.41 -13.22 4.54
C LEU A 97 0.73 -13.50 5.54
N SER A 98 1.80 -12.71 5.48
CA SER A 98 2.92 -12.84 6.40
C SER A 98 2.49 -12.58 7.84
N TYR A 99 1.68 -11.55 8.08
CA TYR A 99 1.14 -11.22 9.41
C TYR A 99 0.28 -12.34 10.00
N ASP A 100 -0.51 -13.04 9.19
CA ASP A 100 -1.44 -14.07 9.65
C ASP A 100 -0.76 -15.44 9.87
N TYR A 101 0.29 -15.77 9.11
CA TYR A 101 0.83 -17.13 9.07
C TYR A 101 2.30 -17.28 9.49
N LEU A 102 3.09 -16.21 9.59
CA LEU A 102 4.51 -16.29 9.95
C LEU A 102 4.79 -15.86 11.41
N PRO A 103 5.77 -16.48 12.08
CA PRO A 103 6.26 -15.98 13.36
C PRO A 103 6.86 -14.58 13.17
N LYS A 104 6.57 -13.63 14.07
CA LYS A 104 6.92 -12.20 13.88
C LYS A 104 6.39 -11.63 12.55
N GLY A 105 5.24 -12.14 12.09
CA GLY A 105 4.68 -11.88 10.77
C GLY A 105 4.49 -10.42 10.38
N LEU A 106 4.31 -9.50 11.35
CA LEU A 106 4.25 -8.05 11.05
C LEU A 106 5.59 -7.50 10.55
N VAL A 107 6.70 -7.90 11.19
CA VAL A 107 8.05 -7.45 10.82
C VAL A 107 8.46 -8.10 9.51
N ILE A 108 8.29 -9.42 9.40
CA ILE A 108 8.62 -10.17 8.17
C ILE A 108 7.76 -9.67 7.00
N GLY A 109 6.45 -9.52 7.22
CA GLY A 109 5.53 -9.00 6.22
C GLY A 109 5.86 -7.59 5.78
N THR A 110 6.34 -6.73 6.69
CA THR A 110 6.79 -5.38 6.34
C THR A 110 7.96 -5.45 5.36
N ILE A 111 8.97 -6.27 5.64
CA ILE A 111 10.14 -6.43 4.77
C ILE A 111 9.75 -7.02 3.41
N ILE A 112 8.94 -8.09 3.41
CA ILE A 112 8.51 -8.77 2.18
C ILE A 112 7.68 -7.83 1.30
N ALA A 113 6.64 -7.21 1.87
CA ALA A 113 5.75 -6.34 1.11
C ALA A 113 6.49 -5.10 0.60
N ALA A 114 7.35 -4.50 1.43
CA ALA A 114 8.10 -3.32 1.04
C ALA A 114 9.08 -3.63 -0.09
N THR A 115 9.85 -4.72 0.04
CA THR A 115 10.82 -5.15 -0.97
C THR A 115 10.13 -5.54 -2.27
N PHE A 116 9.07 -6.36 -2.19
CA PHE A 116 8.32 -6.79 -3.36
C PHE A 116 7.77 -5.59 -4.13
N ASN A 117 7.07 -4.66 -3.45
CA ASN A 117 6.54 -3.47 -4.11
C ASN A 117 7.64 -2.54 -4.65
N GLY A 118 8.74 -2.36 -3.90
CA GLY A 118 9.88 -1.56 -4.35
C GLY A 118 10.57 -2.11 -5.60
N LEU A 119 10.66 -3.45 -5.73
CA LEU A 119 11.16 -4.12 -6.92
C LEU A 119 10.24 -3.98 -8.14
N GLY A 120 9.03 -3.42 -7.99
CA GLY A 120 8.13 -3.11 -9.10
C GLY A 120 8.82 -2.33 -10.22
N GLY A 121 9.73 -1.41 -9.88
CA GLY A 121 10.52 -0.67 -10.89
C GLY A 121 11.31 -1.58 -11.83
N PHE A 122 11.95 -2.63 -11.32
CA PHE A 122 12.65 -3.62 -12.13
C PHE A 122 11.71 -4.63 -12.79
N LEU A 123 10.67 -5.09 -12.08
CA LEU A 123 9.74 -6.09 -12.60
C LEU A 123 8.95 -5.57 -13.80
N PHE A 124 8.65 -4.27 -13.84
CA PHE A 124 7.99 -3.62 -14.97
C PHE A 124 8.97 -3.03 -16.01
N SER A 125 10.29 -3.27 -15.86
CA SER A 125 11.29 -2.82 -16.83
C SER A 125 11.05 -3.25 -18.29
N PRO A 126 10.41 -4.40 -18.61
CA PRO A 126 10.08 -4.73 -19.99
C PRO A 126 9.11 -3.74 -20.66
N PHE A 127 8.35 -2.96 -19.89
CA PHE A 127 7.36 -2.02 -20.42
C PHE A 127 7.90 -0.61 -20.68
N PHE A 128 8.90 -0.16 -19.91
CA PHE A 128 9.42 1.22 -19.99
C PHE A 128 10.96 1.30 -20.09
N GLY A 129 11.63 0.15 -20.21
CA GLY A 129 13.07 0.05 -20.39
C GLY A 129 13.87 0.05 -19.07
N LEU A 130 15.07 -0.52 -19.13
CA LEU A 130 15.97 -0.63 -17.98
C LEU A 130 16.44 0.73 -17.43
N GLY A 131 16.59 1.75 -18.28
CA GLY A 131 17.01 3.09 -17.85
C GLY A 131 16.04 3.71 -16.84
N LEU A 132 14.75 3.73 -17.17
CA LEU A 132 13.72 4.22 -16.26
C LEU A 132 13.55 3.29 -15.05
N ALA A 133 13.73 1.97 -15.21
CA ALA A 133 13.69 1.01 -14.11
C ALA A 133 14.72 1.30 -13.02
N VAL A 134 15.98 1.49 -13.43
CA VAL A 134 17.09 1.80 -12.51
C VAL A 134 16.87 3.16 -11.85
N ALA A 135 16.33 4.14 -12.58
CA ALA A 135 16.05 5.46 -12.03
C ALA A 135 14.86 5.48 -11.05
N LEU A 136 13.83 4.66 -11.27
CA LEU A 136 12.63 4.62 -10.42
C LEU A 136 12.81 3.76 -9.17
N THR A 137 13.56 2.67 -9.26
CA THR A 137 13.63 1.66 -8.20
C THR A 137 14.09 2.22 -6.84
N PRO A 138 15.12 3.09 -6.74
CA PRO A 138 15.53 3.65 -5.46
C PRO A 138 14.40 4.42 -4.77
N SER A 139 13.70 5.27 -5.52
CA SER A 139 12.54 6.03 -5.01
C SER A 139 11.41 5.11 -4.59
N LEU A 140 11.10 4.09 -5.40
CA LEU A 140 10.08 3.08 -5.08
C LEU A 140 10.43 2.29 -3.82
N MET A 141 11.70 1.92 -3.64
CA MET A 141 12.14 1.18 -2.46
C MET A 141 11.94 2.03 -1.19
N VAL A 142 12.42 3.28 -1.21
CA VAL A 142 12.25 4.22 -0.09
C VAL A 142 10.77 4.42 0.22
N ALA A 143 9.96 4.73 -0.80
CA ALA A 143 8.54 4.98 -0.61
C ALA A 143 7.79 3.76 -0.08
N SER A 144 8.08 2.59 -0.64
CA SER A 144 7.47 1.35 -0.23
C SER A 144 7.76 1.04 1.24
N TYR A 145 9.01 1.16 1.68
CA TYR A 145 9.38 0.97 3.08
C TYR A 145 8.70 1.99 3.99
N VAL A 146 8.69 3.28 3.62
CA VAL A 146 8.04 4.33 4.42
C VAL A 146 6.54 4.05 4.58
N ASN A 147 5.83 3.71 3.49
CA ASN A 147 4.41 3.41 3.52
C ASN A 147 4.08 2.22 4.44
N VAL A 148 4.81 1.10 4.28
CA VAL A 148 4.53 -0.13 5.02
C VAL A 148 4.95 0.00 6.49
N ILE A 149 6.10 0.62 6.77
CA ILE A 149 6.58 0.83 8.15
C ILE A 149 5.60 1.71 8.92
N LEU A 150 5.19 2.85 8.35
CA LEU A 150 4.23 3.74 9.01
C LEU A 150 2.91 3.03 9.25
N ALA A 151 2.38 2.31 8.25
CA ALA A 151 1.16 1.52 8.40
C ALA A 151 1.27 0.48 9.53
N SER A 152 2.39 -0.25 9.59
CA SER A 152 2.67 -1.26 10.63
C SER A 152 2.80 -0.64 12.02
N ILE A 153 3.46 0.52 12.16
CA ILE A 153 3.59 1.25 13.43
C ILE A 153 2.23 1.72 13.92
N ILE A 154 1.42 2.33 13.05
CA ILE A 154 0.09 2.82 13.38
C ILE A 154 -0.79 1.64 13.82
N PHE A 155 -0.79 0.54 13.05
CA PHE A 155 -1.54 -0.67 13.38
C PHE A 155 -1.13 -1.24 14.75
N GLN A 156 0.17 -1.38 15.01
CA GLN A 156 0.67 -1.92 16.26
C GLN A 156 0.34 -1.02 17.46
N SER A 157 0.38 0.30 17.27
CA SER A 157 0.04 1.29 18.29
C SER A 157 -1.44 1.22 18.68
N ILE A 158 -2.33 1.11 17.69
CA ILE A 158 -3.78 0.95 17.91
C ILE A 158 -4.07 -0.42 18.56
N LYS A 159 -3.48 -1.50 18.05
CA LYS A 159 -3.64 -2.86 18.60
C LYS A 159 -3.24 -2.92 20.08
N ARG A 160 -2.14 -2.26 20.46
CA ARG A 160 -1.68 -2.20 21.86
C ARG A 160 -2.67 -1.44 22.75
N ARG A 161 -3.20 -0.31 22.28
CA ARG A 161 -4.20 0.46 23.05
C ARG A 161 -5.51 -0.30 23.24
N LEU A 162 -5.98 -0.99 22.21
CA LEU A 162 -7.22 -1.77 22.28
C LEU A 162 -7.10 -3.11 23.01
N GLY A 163 -5.89 -3.68 23.10
CA GLY A 163 -5.64 -4.91 23.86
C GLY A 163 -5.35 -4.69 25.35
N ASN A 164 -5.16 -3.45 25.77
CA ASN A 164 -5.01 -3.05 27.18
C ASN A 164 -6.34 -2.58 27.80
N VAL A 165 -7.46 -2.79 27.09
CA VAL A 165 -8.85 -2.61 27.53
C VAL A 165 -9.49 -3.99 27.53
#